data_AF-A0A3R6M7Z4-F1
#
_entry.id   AF-A0A3R6M7Z4-F1
#
_cell.length_a   1.000
_cell.length_b   1.000
_cell.length_c   1.000
_cell.angle_alpha   90.00
_cell.angle_beta   90.00
_cell.angle_gamma   90.00
#
_symmetry.space_group_name_H-M   'P 1'
#
loop_
_entity.id
_entity.type
_entity.pdbx_description
1 polymer ?
#
loop_
_entity_poly.entity_id
_entity_poly.type
_entity_poly.pdbx_seq_one_letter_code
_entity_poly.pdbx_strand_id
1 'polypeptide(L)'
;MPKWSLSDQNIYSLLNSSCTEENFDEAQLLMAYREFVESVITFLNNESDYKTLIRELNLTYIEFEALKNSLEIRRDFCYETKSITCNKILSFINKELDLLHHQMEFPKFFINIEAGWKSTLHLNKDIAKYIDIMEIVCGLYYLKCITTVDGKEIHFSDLANAFEKLFNIKFSDIYKKEEEVIKRKPDKRTAFLDKLRVAIIEKCKEEGYFP
;
A
#
# COMPACT_ATOMS: atom_id res chain seq x y z
N MET A 1 -8.59 6.02 13.50
CA MET A 1 -8.17 7.17 12.68
C MET A 1 -9.27 8.20 12.73
N PRO A 2 -8.96 9.52 12.69
CA PRO A 2 -10.01 10.52 12.55
C PRO A 2 -10.82 10.19 11.29
N LYS A 3 -12.16 10.16 11.43
CA LYS A 3 -13.07 9.99 10.30
C LYS A 3 -12.89 11.22 9.41
N TRP A 4 -12.43 11.02 8.18
CA TRP A 4 -12.48 12.08 7.19
C TRP A 4 -13.95 12.51 7.03
N SER A 5 -14.21 13.81 7.02
CA SER A 5 -15.56 14.37 6.92
C SER A 5 -15.58 15.56 5.98
N LEU A 6 -16.57 15.59 5.08
CA LEU A 6 -16.81 16.73 4.20
C LEU A 6 -17.13 18.02 4.99
N SER A 7 -17.76 17.89 6.17
CA SER A 7 -18.09 19.04 7.03
C SER A 7 -16.88 19.85 7.45
N ASP A 8 -15.71 19.22 7.49
CA ASP A 8 -14.46 19.83 7.97
C ASP A 8 -13.68 20.47 6.81
N GLN A 9 -14.17 20.33 5.58
CA GLN A 9 -13.54 20.85 4.37
C GLN A 9 -14.02 22.28 4.11
N ASN A 10 -13.08 23.24 4.19
CA ASN A 10 -13.35 24.67 3.96
C ASN A 10 -13.97 24.94 2.58
N ILE A 11 -13.69 24.11 1.58
CA ILE A 11 -14.28 24.26 0.25
C ILE A 11 -15.81 24.14 0.27
N TYR A 12 -16.39 23.29 1.13
CA TYR A 12 -17.83 23.08 1.19
C TYR A 12 -18.55 24.30 1.76
N SER A 13 -18.01 24.90 2.83
CA SER A 13 -18.55 26.13 3.41
C SER A 13 -18.44 27.33 2.45
N LEU A 14 -17.31 27.46 1.74
CA LEU A 14 -17.12 28.52 0.75
C LEU A 14 -18.04 28.39 -0.45
N LEU A 15 -18.31 27.18 -0.93
CA LEU A 15 -19.22 26.96 -2.04
C LEU A 15 -20.69 27.16 -1.64
N ASN A 16 -21.06 26.81 -0.39
CA ASN A 16 -22.41 26.95 0.12
C ASN A 16 -22.76 28.38 0.61
N SER A 17 -21.77 29.25 0.81
CA SER A 17 -22.01 30.62 1.25
C SER A 17 -22.67 31.48 0.16
N SER A 18 -23.47 32.45 0.57
CA SER A 18 -23.91 33.53 -0.33
C SER A 18 -22.73 34.45 -0.66
N CYS A 19 -22.63 34.92 -1.90
CA CYS A 19 -21.62 35.90 -2.30
C CYS A 19 -22.20 37.03 -3.16
N THR A 20 -21.42 38.11 -3.23
CA THR A 20 -21.57 39.27 -4.12
C THR A 20 -20.20 39.54 -4.76
N GLU A 21 -20.13 40.28 -5.87
CA GLU A 21 -18.84 40.54 -6.55
C GLU A 21 -17.80 41.20 -5.64
N GLU A 22 -18.22 42.05 -4.69
CA GLU A 22 -17.31 42.75 -3.76
C GLU A 22 -16.71 41.87 -2.65
N ASN A 23 -17.33 40.72 -2.33
CA ASN A 23 -16.90 39.85 -1.23
C ASN A 23 -16.35 38.51 -1.70
N PHE A 24 -16.29 38.29 -3.01
CA PHE A 24 -15.83 37.03 -3.59
C PHE A 24 -14.31 37.02 -3.77
N ASP A 25 -13.65 36.13 -3.05
CA ASP A 25 -12.21 35.87 -3.19
C ASP A 25 -11.98 34.57 -3.95
N GLU A 26 -11.66 34.71 -5.25
CA GLU A 26 -11.36 33.58 -6.12
C GLU A 26 -10.08 32.84 -5.69
N ALA A 27 -9.09 33.56 -5.14
CA ALA A 27 -7.84 32.95 -4.70
C ALA A 27 -8.07 32.07 -3.46
N GLN A 28 -8.92 32.53 -2.53
CA GLN A 28 -9.34 31.72 -1.39
C GLN A 28 -10.09 30.45 -1.83
N LEU A 29 -10.99 30.57 -2.80
CA LEU A 29 -11.72 29.42 -3.34
C LEU A 29 -10.78 28.41 -3.99
N LEU A 30 -9.80 28.88 -4.78
CA LEU A 30 -8.81 28.03 -5.42
C LEU A 30 -7.91 27.32 -4.39
N MET A 31 -7.52 28.01 -3.32
CA MET A 31 -6.72 27.43 -2.24
C MET A 31 -7.50 26.32 -1.52
N ALA A 32 -8.76 26.60 -1.15
CA ALA A 32 -9.62 25.61 -0.52
C ALA A 32 -9.89 24.38 -1.42
N TYR A 33 -9.98 24.58 -2.74
CA TYR A 33 -10.07 23.47 -3.69
C TYR A 33 -8.82 22.58 -3.66
N ARG A 34 -7.62 23.18 -3.62
CA ARG A 34 -6.36 22.41 -3.55
C ARG A 34 -6.23 21.64 -2.24
N GLU A 35 -6.55 22.29 -1.12
CA GLU A 35 -6.56 21.66 0.20
C GLU A 35 -7.53 20.47 0.24
N PHE A 36 -8.72 20.61 -0.36
CA PHE A 36 -9.67 19.52 -0.50
C PHE A 36 -9.10 18.34 -1.30
N VAL A 37 -8.48 18.60 -2.46
CA VAL A 37 -7.87 17.55 -3.29
C VAL A 37 -6.78 16.82 -2.50
N GLU A 38 -5.89 17.54 -1.82
CA GLU A 38 -4.84 16.95 -0.99
C GLU A 38 -5.41 16.13 0.17
N SER A 39 -6.49 16.62 0.81
CA SER A 39 -7.18 15.93 1.89
C SER A 39 -7.80 14.61 1.41
N VAL A 40 -8.48 14.61 0.26
CA VAL A 40 -9.05 13.39 -0.34
C VAL A 40 -7.95 12.40 -0.69
N ILE A 41 -6.88 12.83 -1.39
CA ILE A 41 -5.75 11.94 -1.72
C ILE A 41 -5.14 11.33 -0.45
N THR A 42 -4.96 12.14 0.59
CA THR A 42 -4.44 11.67 1.88
C THR A 42 -5.36 10.64 2.53
N PHE A 43 -6.68 10.86 2.49
CA PHE A 43 -7.66 9.89 2.99
C PHE A 43 -7.62 8.58 2.21
N LEU A 44 -7.68 8.64 0.87
CA LEU A 44 -7.67 7.47 -0.01
C LEU A 44 -6.40 6.63 0.14
N ASN A 45 -5.26 7.25 0.41
CA ASN A 45 -3.99 6.54 0.61
C ASN A 45 -3.86 5.87 1.99
N ASN A 46 -4.62 6.32 3.00
CA ASN A 46 -4.47 5.85 4.38
C ASN A 46 -5.56 4.86 4.82
N GLU A 47 -6.72 4.86 4.16
CA GLU A 47 -7.80 3.90 4.42
C GLU A 47 -7.68 2.67 3.51
N SER A 48 -7.85 1.49 4.09
CA SER A 48 -7.65 0.19 3.42
C SER A 48 -8.96 -0.50 3.02
N ASP A 49 -10.07 -0.12 3.64
CA ASP A 49 -11.38 -0.67 3.31
C ASP A 49 -12.02 0.05 2.11
N TYR A 50 -11.99 -0.61 0.95
CA TYR A 50 -12.63 -0.13 -0.29
C TYR A 50 -14.11 0.23 -0.11
N LYS A 51 -14.86 -0.46 0.77
CA LYS A 51 -16.28 -0.11 0.99
C LYS A 51 -16.43 1.25 1.65
N THR A 52 -15.54 1.56 2.59
CA THR A 52 -15.51 2.85 3.28
C THR A 52 -15.08 3.94 2.30
N LEU A 53 -14.02 3.72 1.53
CA LEU A 53 -13.56 4.66 0.48
C LEU A 53 -14.66 5.04 -0.51
N ILE A 54 -15.31 4.03 -1.10
CA ILE A 54 -16.35 4.22 -2.12
C ILE A 54 -17.57 4.94 -1.53
N ARG A 55 -17.98 4.59 -0.30
CA ARG A 55 -19.13 5.25 0.35
C ARG A 55 -18.87 6.72 0.61
N GLU A 56 -17.70 7.06 1.15
CA GLU A 56 -17.37 8.45 1.46
C GLU A 56 -17.23 9.30 0.18
N LEU A 57 -16.61 8.77 -0.88
CA LEU A 57 -16.54 9.46 -2.17
C LEU A 57 -17.93 9.66 -2.79
N ASN A 58 -18.80 8.64 -2.76
CA ASN A 58 -20.16 8.75 -3.30
C ASN A 58 -21.02 9.74 -2.50
N LEU A 59 -20.93 9.74 -1.17
CA LEU A 59 -21.63 10.72 -0.34
C LEU A 59 -21.15 12.14 -0.66
N THR A 60 -19.83 12.32 -0.77
CA THR A 60 -19.23 13.60 -1.14
C THR A 60 -19.68 14.06 -2.53
N TYR A 61 -19.75 13.14 -3.49
CA TYR A 61 -20.24 13.42 -4.84
C TYR A 61 -21.69 13.95 -4.80
N ILE A 62 -22.58 13.25 -4.09
CA ILE A 62 -24.01 13.62 -4.00
C ILE A 62 -24.17 15.02 -3.40
N GLU A 63 -23.41 15.34 -2.36
CA GLU A 63 -23.44 16.66 -1.71
C GLU A 63 -23.01 17.78 -2.67
N PHE A 64 -21.92 17.58 -3.43
CA PHE A 64 -21.47 18.56 -4.41
C PHE A 64 -22.37 18.66 -5.64
N GLU A 65 -23.01 17.56 -6.04
CA GLU A 65 -23.99 17.56 -7.14
C GLU A 65 -25.23 18.37 -6.74
N ALA A 66 -25.75 18.15 -5.53
CA ALA A 66 -26.85 18.95 -4.98
C ALA A 66 -26.48 20.44 -4.88
N LEU A 67 -25.27 20.74 -4.39
CA LEU A 67 -24.79 22.11 -4.27
C LEU A 67 -24.65 22.78 -5.64
N LYS A 68 -24.03 22.10 -6.63
CA LYS A 68 -23.92 22.59 -8.01
C LYS A 68 -25.28 22.95 -8.59
N ASN A 69 -26.27 22.05 -8.48
CA ASN A 69 -27.61 22.28 -9.00
C ASN A 69 -28.27 23.54 -8.38
N SER A 70 -27.99 23.83 -7.11
CA SER A 70 -28.47 25.05 -6.46
C SER A 70 -27.79 26.33 -6.96
N LEU A 71 -26.51 26.23 -7.35
CA LEU A 71 -25.71 27.36 -7.84
C LEU A 71 -26.06 27.72 -9.29
N GLU A 72 -26.39 26.73 -10.14
CA GLU A 72 -26.73 26.93 -11.56
C GLU A 72 -28.01 27.76 -11.79
N ILE A 73 -28.84 27.90 -10.76
CA ILE A 73 -30.04 28.76 -10.81
C ILE A 73 -29.66 30.25 -10.86
N ARG A 74 -28.46 30.63 -10.39
CA ARG A 74 -27.96 32.01 -10.35
C ARG A 74 -26.86 32.22 -11.39
N ARG A 75 -26.90 33.37 -12.09
CA ARG A 75 -26.09 33.65 -13.29
C ARG A 75 -25.05 34.76 -13.13
N ASP A 76 -24.79 35.19 -11.91
CA ASP A 76 -23.75 36.17 -11.58
C ASP A 76 -22.37 35.50 -11.48
N PHE A 77 -21.32 36.29 -11.76
CA PHE A 77 -19.94 35.82 -11.93
C PHE A 77 -19.43 34.95 -10.77
N CYS A 78 -19.77 35.33 -9.53
CA CYS A 78 -19.39 34.54 -8.36
C CYS A 78 -19.99 33.11 -8.39
N TYR A 79 -21.28 32.97 -8.68
CA TYR A 79 -21.95 31.67 -8.68
C TYR A 79 -21.53 30.82 -9.86
N GLU A 80 -21.22 31.43 -11.01
CA GLU A 80 -20.60 30.74 -12.13
C GLU A 80 -19.24 30.14 -11.72
N THR A 81 -18.38 30.92 -11.05
CA THR A 81 -17.08 30.44 -10.58
C THR A 81 -17.21 29.31 -9.55
N LYS A 82 -18.17 29.41 -8.62
CA LYS A 82 -18.49 28.33 -7.66
C LYS A 82 -19.02 27.07 -8.37
N SER A 83 -19.87 27.22 -9.38
CA SER A 83 -20.40 26.10 -10.18
C SER A 83 -19.28 25.40 -10.97
N ILE A 84 -18.38 26.15 -11.60
CA ILE A 84 -17.19 25.60 -12.28
C ILE A 84 -16.31 24.83 -11.29
N THR A 85 -16.15 25.33 -10.07
CA THR A 85 -15.38 24.65 -9.02
C THR A 85 -16.05 23.34 -8.59
N CYS A 86 -17.39 23.32 -8.44
CA CYS A 86 -18.13 22.08 -8.20
C CYS A 86 -17.92 21.06 -9.33
N ASN A 87 -17.94 21.50 -10.60
CA ASN A 87 -17.66 20.61 -11.74
C ASN A 87 -16.26 19.98 -11.67
N LYS A 88 -15.24 20.76 -11.27
CA LYS A 88 -13.88 20.24 -11.07
C LYS A 88 -13.85 19.18 -9.96
N ILE A 89 -14.51 19.45 -8.83
CA ILE A 89 -14.61 18.51 -7.70
C ILE A 89 -15.31 17.21 -8.11
N LEU A 90 -16.49 17.31 -8.75
CA LEU A 90 -17.24 16.14 -9.23
C LEU A 90 -16.42 15.32 -10.24
N SER A 91 -15.72 15.99 -11.17
CA SER A 91 -14.85 15.30 -12.12
C SER A 91 -13.67 14.61 -11.42
N PHE A 92 -13.08 15.23 -10.41
CA PHE A 92 -11.99 14.64 -9.62
C PHE A 92 -12.48 13.40 -8.87
N ILE A 93 -13.59 13.50 -8.13
CA ILE A 93 -14.17 12.37 -7.39
C ILE A 93 -14.48 11.19 -8.31
N ASN A 94 -15.05 11.45 -9.50
CA ASN A 94 -15.29 10.40 -10.49
C ASN A 94 -14.00 9.72 -10.95
N LYS A 95 -12.91 10.48 -11.15
CA LYS A 95 -11.62 9.89 -11.53
C LYS A 95 -10.98 9.07 -10.43
N GLU A 96 -11.15 9.45 -9.17
CA GLU A 96 -10.72 8.63 -8.03
C GLU A 96 -11.58 7.35 -7.89
N LEU A 97 -12.91 7.44 -8.08
CA LEU A 97 -13.78 6.27 -8.13
C LEU A 97 -13.40 5.31 -9.27
N ASP A 98 -13.14 5.84 -10.47
CA ASP A 98 -12.63 5.06 -11.61
C ASP A 98 -11.32 4.35 -11.21
N LEU A 99 -10.37 5.07 -10.61
CA LEU A 99 -9.08 4.53 -10.18
C LEU A 99 -9.26 3.39 -9.16
N LEU A 100 -10.12 3.56 -8.17
CA LEU A 100 -10.44 2.53 -7.17
C LEU A 100 -11.08 1.29 -7.81
N HIS A 101 -11.99 1.46 -8.77
CA HIS A 101 -12.58 0.32 -9.48
C HIS A 101 -11.52 -0.44 -10.30
N HIS A 102 -10.60 0.27 -10.98
CA HIS A 102 -9.49 -0.37 -11.69
C HIS A 102 -8.52 -1.07 -10.73
N GLN A 103 -8.29 -0.52 -9.53
CA GLN A 103 -7.52 -1.18 -8.47
C GLN A 103 -8.15 -2.51 -8.04
N MET A 104 -9.48 -2.54 -7.90
CA MET A 104 -10.22 -3.75 -7.54
C MET A 104 -10.23 -4.79 -8.66
N GLU A 105 -10.36 -4.34 -9.92
CA GLU A 105 -10.36 -5.23 -11.09
C GLU A 105 -8.96 -5.79 -11.41
N PHE A 106 -7.91 -4.99 -11.24
CA PHE A 106 -6.54 -5.34 -11.58
C PHE A 106 -5.53 -5.08 -10.44
N PRO A 107 -5.69 -5.70 -9.27
CA PRO A 107 -4.91 -5.38 -8.06
C PRO A 107 -3.40 -5.50 -8.26
N LYS A 108 -2.95 -6.40 -9.14
CA LYS A 108 -1.53 -6.62 -9.48
C LYS A 108 -0.77 -5.37 -9.95
N PHE A 109 -1.44 -4.41 -10.59
CA PHE A 109 -0.79 -3.18 -11.09
C PHE A 109 -0.67 -2.10 -10.01
N PHE A 110 -1.35 -2.28 -8.88
CA PHE A 110 -1.44 -1.31 -7.80
C PHE A 110 -0.79 -1.81 -6.51
N ILE A 111 -0.10 -2.96 -6.56
CA ILE A 111 0.71 -3.44 -5.45
C ILE A 111 1.95 -2.55 -5.34
N ASN A 112 1.94 -1.63 -4.38
CA ASN A 112 3.13 -0.90 -3.99
C ASN A 112 3.99 -1.79 -3.08
N ILE A 113 4.78 -2.69 -3.67
CA ILE A 113 5.67 -3.63 -2.94
C ILE A 113 6.76 -2.88 -2.13
N GLU A 114 6.94 -1.57 -2.36
CA GLU A 114 8.05 -0.78 -1.83
C GLU A 114 7.70 0.12 -0.63
N ALA A 115 6.44 0.44 -0.35
CA ALA A 115 6.10 1.40 0.70
C ALA A 115 5.19 0.79 1.80
N GLY A 116 5.79 0.17 2.81
CA GLY A 116 5.14 0.06 4.13
C GLY A 116 5.17 -1.31 4.80
N TRP A 117 5.40 -2.40 4.08
CA TRP A 117 5.51 -3.70 4.75
C TRP A 117 6.90 -3.85 5.41
N LYS A 118 6.92 -3.62 6.73
CA LYS A 118 8.03 -3.96 7.61
C LYS A 118 7.62 -5.17 8.44
N SER A 119 8.33 -6.27 8.30
CA SER A 119 8.05 -7.47 9.11
C SER A 119 8.23 -7.17 10.60
N THR A 120 7.42 -7.78 11.46
CA THR A 120 7.64 -7.78 12.92
C THR A 120 8.66 -8.84 13.34
N LEU A 121 9.04 -9.73 12.42
CA LEU A 121 9.99 -10.80 12.67
C LEU A 121 11.43 -10.28 12.46
N HIS A 122 12.32 -10.72 13.35
CA HIS A 122 13.73 -10.37 13.28
C HIS A 122 14.57 -11.64 13.36
N LEU A 123 15.66 -11.66 12.59
CA LEU A 123 16.66 -12.70 12.76
C LEU A 123 17.35 -12.57 14.12
N ASN A 124 17.25 -13.59 14.96
CA ASN A 124 18.08 -13.70 16.16
C ASN A 124 19.53 -14.02 15.76
N LYS A 125 20.38 -12.99 15.79
CA LYS A 125 21.78 -13.06 15.33
C LYS A 125 22.70 -13.86 16.25
N ASP A 126 22.27 -14.14 17.48
CA ASP A 126 23.02 -14.99 18.41
C ASP A 126 22.90 -16.48 18.04
N ILE A 127 21.81 -16.85 17.34
CA ILE A 127 21.50 -18.23 16.95
C ILE A 127 21.84 -18.50 15.48
N ALA A 128 21.50 -17.56 14.58
CA ALA A 128 21.62 -17.75 13.14
C ALA A 128 22.23 -16.52 12.45
N LYS A 129 23.10 -16.77 11.47
CA LYS A 129 23.78 -15.74 10.67
C LYS A 129 23.08 -15.54 9.33
N TYR A 130 23.40 -14.45 8.63
CA TYR A 130 22.83 -14.18 7.30
C TYR A 130 23.12 -15.30 6.30
N ILE A 131 24.32 -15.88 6.36
CA ILE A 131 24.69 -16.98 5.47
C ILE A 131 23.90 -18.26 5.77
N ASP A 132 23.37 -18.42 6.99
CA ASP A 132 22.50 -19.53 7.37
C ASP A 132 21.11 -19.36 6.75
N ILE A 133 20.59 -18.12 6.73
CA ILE A 133 19.34 -17.81 6.03
C ILE A 133 19.52 -17.95 4.50
N MET A 134 20.66 -17.53 3.96
CA MET A 134 20.97 -17.72 2.54
C MET A 134 20.99 -19.21 2.16
N GLU A 135 21.42 -20.10 3.05
CA GLU A 135 21.36 -21.56 2.83
C GLU A 135 19.92 -22.04 2.59
N ILE A 136 18.94 -21.51 3.34
CA ILE A 136 17.51 -21.79 3.10
C ILE A 136 17.07 -21.24 1.75
N VAL A 137 17.41 -19.98 1.45
CA VAL A 137 17.05 -19.32 0.18
C VAL A 137 17.56 -20.14 -1.01
N CYS A 138 18.83 -20.54 -1.00
CA CYS A 138 19.42 -21.40 -2.02
C CYS A 138 18.68 -22.75 -2.12
N GLY A 139 18.41 -23.40 -0.98
CA GLY A 139 17.70 -24.69 -0.94
C GLY A 139 16.32 -24.61 -1.57
N LEU A 140 15.52 -23.60 -1.21
CA LEU A 140 14.19 -23.37 -1.77
C LEU A 140 14.23 -23.05 -3.27
N TYR A 141 15.17 -22.20 -3.69
CA TYR A 141 15.33 -21.79 -5.09
C TYR A 141 15.74 -22.97 -5.98
N TYR A 142 16.77 -23.73 -5.58
CA TYR A 142 17.24 -24.87 -6.38
C TYR A 142 16.26 -26.05 -6.38
N LEU A 143 15.46 -26.21 -5.32
CA LEU A 143 14.37 -27.18 -5.29
C LEU A 143 13.21 -26.76 -6.23
N LYS A 144 13.16 -25.50 -6.67
CA LYS A 144 12.09 -24.93 -7.51
C LYS A 144 10.69 -25.14 -6.92
N CYS A 145 10.58 -25.09 -5.59
CA CYS A 145 9.32 -25.33 -4.87
C CYS A 145 8.49 -24.05 -4.65
N ILE A 146 9.03 -22.89 -5.01
CA ILE A 146 8.36 -21.60 -4.88
C ILE A 146 8.08 -21.05 -6.28
N THR A 147 6.83 -20.69 -6.53
CA THR A 147 6.37 -20.09 -7.79
C THR A 147 5.58 -18.81 -7.50
N THR A 148 5.39 -17.99 -8.53
CA THR A 148 4.48 -16.83 -8.46
C THR A 148 3.02 -17.29 -8.31
N VAL A 149 2.12 -16.36 -8.00
CA VAL A 149 0.67 -16.65 -7.89
C VAL A 149 0.09 -17.20 -9.20
N ASP A 150 0.64 -16.80 -10.35
CA ASP A 150 0.29 -17.33 -11.68
C ASP A 150 1.10 -18.59 -12.07
N GLY A 151 1.83 -19.19 -11.13
CA GLY A 151 2.53 -20.47 -11.29
C GLY A 151 3.84 -20.43 -12.07
N LYS A 152 4.43 -19.25 -12.28
CA LYS A 152 5.71 -19.10 -13.00
C LYS A 152 6.91 -19.30 -12.09
N GLU A 153 8.03 -19.69 -12.68
CA GLU A 153 9.32 -19.70 -11.98
C GLU A 153 9.70 -18.28 -11.53
N ILE A 154 10.26 -18.18 -10.33
CA ILE A 154 10.74 -16.92 -9.75
C ILE A 154 12.22 -16.70 -10.08
N HIS A 155 12.69 -15.45 -10.04
CA HIS A 155 14.13 -15.17 -10.03
C HIS A 155 14.70 -15.36 -8.63
N PHE A 156 16.00 -15.69 -8.53
CA PHE A 156 16.69 -15.81 -7.24
C PHE A 156 16.59 -14.53 -6.41
N SER A 157 16.69 -13.36 -7.06
CA SER A 157 16.53 -12.06 -6.44
C SER A 157 15.17 -11.88 -5.77
N ASP A 158 14.10 -12.41 -6.35
CA ASP A 158 12.75 -12.28 -5.80
C ASP A 158 12.66 -12.98 -4.45
N LEU A 159 13.22 -14.20 -4.37
CA LEU A 159 13.25 -14.98 -3.14
C LEU A 159 14.17 -14.36 -2.09
N ALA A 160 15.37 -13.94 -2.48
CA ALA A 160 16.32 -13.29 -1.57
C ALA A 160 15.73 -12.01 -0.96
N ASN A 161 15.11 -11.17 -1.79
CA ASN A 161 14.47 -9.93 -1.36
C ASN A 161 13.27 -10.20 -0.43
N ALA A 162 12.50 -11.25 -0.69
CA ALA A 162 11.41 -11.65 0.21
C ALA A 162 11.92 -12.01 1.61
N PHE A 163 13.03 -12.76 1.70
CA PHE A 163 13.66 -13.10 2.98
C PHE A 163 14.30 -11.89 3.69
N GLU A 164 14.90 -10.95 2.95
CA GLU A 164 15.38 -9.67 3.52
C GLU A 164 14.26 -8.93 4.23
N LYS A 165 13.10 -8.79 3.56
CA LYS A 165 11.93 -8.12 4.13
C LYS A 165 11.34 -8.92 5.29
N LEU A 166 11.23 -10.24 5.16
CA LEU A 166 10.62 -11.12 6.18
C LEU A 166 11.38 -11.11 7.51
N PHE A 167 12.71 -11.03 7.50
CA PHE A 167 13.52 -11.08 8.73
C PHE A 167 14.17 -9.74 9.10
N ASN A 168 13.84 -8.66 8.38
CA ASN A 168 14.48 -7.35 8.51
C ASN A 168 16.03 -7.44 8.43
N ILE A 169 16.53 -8.16 7.43
CA ILE A 169 17.97 -8.33 7.18
C ILE A 169 18.38 -7.77 5.82
N LYS A 170 19.69 -7.61 5.60
CA LYS A 170 20.31 -7.20 4.33
C LYS A 170 21.47 -8.14 4.01
N PHE A 171 21.42 -8.84 2.88
CA PHE A 171 22.47 -9.71 2.36
C PHE A 171 23.59 -8.94 1.65
N SER A 172 23.33 -7.68 1.26
CA SER A 172 24.20 -6.79 0.48
C SER A 172 24.38 -7.24 -0.97
N ASP A 173 25.10 -8.34 -1.21
CA ASP A 173 25.30 -8.93 -2.53
C ASP A 173 24.77 -10.37 -2.50
N ILE A 174 23.57 -10.55 -3.04
CA ILE A 174 22.84 -11.81 -2.99
C ILE A 174 23.57 -12.93 -3.75
N TYR A 175 24.20 -12.63 -4.89
CA TYR A 175 24.86 -13.62 -5.74
C TYR A 175 26.22 -14.03 -5.16
N LYS A 176 26.94 -13.09 -4.54
CA LYS A 176 28.16 -13.44 -3.79
C LYS A 176 27.82 -14.31 -2.57
N LYS A 177 26.71 -14.04 -1.89
CA LYS A 177 26.25 -14.85 -0.74
C LYS A 177 25.77 -16.23 -1.17
N GLU A 178 25.08 -16.34 -2.30
CA GLU A 178 24.75 -17.60 -2.95
C GLU A 178 26.02 -18.41 -3.23
N GLU A 179 27.01 -17.77 -3.87
CA GLU A 179 28.29 -18.41 -4.20
C GLU A 179 29.04 -18.88 -2.93
N GLU A 180 29.04 -18.07 -1.87
CA GLU A 180 29.58 -18.46 -0.56
C GLU A 180 28.90 -19.72 -0.02
N VAL A 181 27.59 -19.90 -0.19
CA VAL A 181 26.87 -21.13 0.21
C VAL A 181 27.32 -22.33 -0.63
N ILE A 182 27.35 -22.19 -1.96
CA ILE A 182 27.71 -23.28 -2.88
C ILE A 182 29.17 -23.73 -2.66
N LYS A 183 30.08 -22.78 -2.45
CA LYS A 183 31.53 -23.03 -2.30
C LYS A 183 31.95 -23.46 -0.90
N ARG A 184 31.03 -23.54 0.07
CA ARG A 184 31.35 -24.04 1.42
C ARG A 184 31.96 -25.44 1.36
N LYS A 185 32.83 -25.69 2.33
CA LYS A 185 33.37 -27.02 2.60
C LYS A 185 32.22 -28.02 2.77
N PRO A 186 32.36 -29.27 2.30
CA PRO A 186 31.28 -30.25 2.33
C PRO A 186 30.62 -30.43 3.70
N ASP A 187 31.41 -30.43 4.77
CA ASP A 187 30.97 -30.56 6.17
C ASP A 187 30.15 -29.36 6.68
N LYS A 188 30.22 -28.21 6.00
CA LYS A 188 29.54 -26.97 6.39
C LYS A 188 28.49 -26.51 5.39
N ARG A 189 28.35 -27.20 4.25
CA ARG A 189 27.52 -26.75 3.14
C ARG A 189 26.05 -26.61 3.53
N THR A 190 25.52 -27.60 4.24
CA THR A 190 24.12 -27.69 4.69
C THR A 190 24.00 -27.68 6.22
N ALA A 191 24.98 -27.11 6.92
CA ALA A 191 25.06 -27.21 8.37
C ALA A 191 23.88 -26.53 9.10
N PHE A 192 23.26 -25.51 8.50
CA PHE A 192 22.08 -24.89 9.10
C PHE A 192 20.83 -25.73 8.90
N LEU A 193 20.63 -26.31 7.71
CA LEU A 193 19.55 -27.26 7.45
C LEU A 193 19.64 -28.48 8.38
N ASP A 194 20.84 -28.97 8.66
CA ASP A 194 21.05 -30.04 9.65
C ASP A 194 20.62 -29.61 11.06
N LYS A 195 20.92 -28.37 11.49
CA LYS A 195 20.45 -27.82 12.77
C LYS A 195 18.93 -27.71 12.82
N LEU A 196 18.29 -27.22 11.75
CA LEU A 196 16.83 -27.13 11.67
C LEU A 196 16.18 -28.52 11.76
N ARG A 197 16.75 -29.50 11.06
CA ARG A 197 16.30 -30.90 11.15
C ARG A 197 16.41 -31.42 12.58
N VAL A 198 17.52 -31.18 13.27
CA VAL A 198 17.72 -31.61 14.66
C VAL A 198 16.68 -30.96 15.59
N ALA A 199 16.44 -29.64 15.47
CA ALA A 199 15.46 -28.94 16.30
C ALA A 199 14.03 -29.51 16.16
N ILE A 200 13.63 -29.89 14.94
CA ILE A 200 12.33 -30.53 14.69
C ILE A 200 12.29 -31.93 15.32
N ILE A 201 13.38 -32.71 15.20
CA ILE A 201 13.47 -34.05 15.80
C ILE A 201 13.43 -33.98 17.34
N GLU A 202 14.13 -33.02 17.94
CA GLU A 202 14.10 -32.80 19.39
C GLU A 202 12.67 -32.47 19.84
N LYS A 203 11.99 -31.57 19.15
CA LYS A 203 10.59 -31.25 19.47
C LYS A 203 9.67 -32.47 19.30
N CYS A 204 9.89 -33.28 18.28
CA CYS A 204 9.16 -34.53 18.07
C CYS A 204 9.34 -35.52 19.24
N LYS A 205 10.56 -35.64 19.77
CA LYS A 205 10.86 -36.49 20.95
C LYS A 205 10.20 -35.96 22.22
N GLU A 206 10.26 -34.65 22.46
CA GLU A 206 9.63 -34.01 23.62
C GLU A 206 8.13 -34.28 23.68
N GLU A 207 7.46 -34.27 22.52
CA GLU A 207 6.02 -34.50 22.40
C GLU A 207 5.64 -36.01 22.35
N GLY A 208 6.63 -36.91 22.38
CA GLY A 208 6.40 -38.36 22.38
C GLY A 208 5.99 -38.94 21.01
N TYR A 209 6.18 -38.21 19.92
CA TYR A 209 5.91 -38.70 18.56
C TYR A 209 7.09 -39.44 17.94
N PHE A 210 8.24 -39.47 18.61
CA PHE A 210 9.41 -40.19 18.12
C PHE A 210 9.26 -41.69 18.40
N PRO A 211 9.19 -42.54 17.35
CA PRO A 211 9.02 -43.99 17.51
C PRO A 211 10.24 -44.66 18.18
#